data_AF-A0A0F9NKH5-F1
#
_entry.id   AF-A0A0F9NKH5-F1
#
_cell.length_a   1.000
_cell.length_b   1.000
_cell.length_c   1.000
_cell.angle_alpha   90.00
_cell.angle_beta   90.00
_cell.angle_gamma   90.00
#
_symmetry.space_group_name_H-M   'P 1'
#
loop_
_entity.id
_entity.type
_entity.pdbx_description
1 polymer ?
#
loop_
_entity_poly.entity_id
_entity_poly.type
_entity_poly.pdbx_seq_one_letter_code
_entity_poly.pdbx_strand_id
1 'polypeptide(L)'
;MRASRYLIATQKETPSDAEIISHQLMLRAGMIRKLAAGLYTWLPMGLRTLRKVERIVREEMDKSGAQEVLMPAVQPAELWQESGRWTQYGG
;
A
#
# COMPACT_ATOMS: atom_id res chain seq x y z
N MET A 1 -16.79 4.69 14.84
CA MET A 1 -16.85 6.08 14.31
C MET A 1 -18.20 6.31 13.66
N ARG A 2 -18.80 7.48 13.86
CA ARG A 2 -20.05 7.85 13.15
C ARG A 2 -19.71 8.22 11.70
N ALA A 3 -20.53 7.78 10.75
CA ALA A 3 -20.32 8.06 9.32
C ALA A 3 -20.19 9.56 9.02
N SER A 4 -20.98 10.41 9.69
CA SER A 4 -20.93 11.87 9.57
C SER A 4 -19.61 12.52 9.98
N ARG A 5 -18.72 11.78 10.68
CA ARG A 5 -17.39 12.24 11.10
C ARG A 5 -16.26 11.44 10.45
N TYR A 6 -16.57 10.71 9.37
CA TYR A 6 -15.62 9.87 8.68
C TYR A 6 -15.56 10.26 7.21
N LEU A 7 -14.36 10.30 6.63
CA LEU A 7 -14.22 10.51 5.20
C LEU A 7 -14.67 9.24 4.47
N ILE A 8 -15.88 9.29 3.90
CA ILE A 8 -16.46 8.26 3.04
C ILE A 8 -16.59 8.86 1.63
N ALA A 9 -15.56 8.68 0.81
CA ALA A 9 -15.47 9.28 -0.53
C ALA A 9 -15.88 8.28 -1.62
N THR A 10 -17.12 7.79 -1.57
CA THR A 10 -17.63 6.81 -2.55
C THR A 10 -17.85 7.44 -3.92
N GLN A 11 -17.70 6.65 -4.99
CA GLN A 11 -17.98 7.06 -6.36
C GLN A 11 -19.16 6.28 -6.93
N LYS A 12 -20.05 6.98 -7.63
CA LYS A 12 -21.24 6.38 -8.28
C LYS A 12 -20.85 5.56 -9.51
N GLU A 13 -19.92 6.09 -10.29
CA GLU A 13 -19.45 5.51 -11.54
C GLU A 13 -18.11 4.82 -11.33
N THR A 14 -17.84 3.82 -12.17
CA THR A 14 -16.55 3.14 -12.19
C THR A 14 -15.60 3.97 -13.05
N PRO A 15 -14.42 4.37 -12.56
CA PRO A 15 -13.43 5.04 -13.39
C PRO A 15 -13.05 4.19 -14.60
N SER A 16 -13.00 4.80 -15.78
CA SER A 16 -12.75 4.10 -17.04
C SER A 16 -11.34 3.50 -17.15
N ASP A 17 -10.40 3.98 -16.33
CA ASP A 17 -9.02 3.49 -16.26
C ASP A 17 -8.84 2.29 -15.30
N ALA A 18 -9.92 1.78 -14.70
CA ALA A 18 -9.89 0.63 -13.82
C ALA A 18 -10.44 -0.62 -14.50
N GLU A 19 -9.57 -1.50 -14.99
CA GLU A 19 -9.98 -2.70 -15.73
C GLU A 19 -10.39 -3.87 -14.81
N ILE A 20 -9.69 -4.07 -13.69
CA ILE A 20 -9.88 -5.22 -12.80
C ILE A 20 -10.89 -4.87 -11.69
N ILE A 21 -11.79 -5.80 -11.38
CA ILE A 21 -12.90 -5.61 -10.43
C ILE A 21 -12.44 -5.14 -9.03
N SER A 22 -11.31 -5.65 -8.53
CA SER A 22 -10.77 -5.23 -7.23
C SER A 22 -10.40 -3.75 -7.23
N HIS A 23 -9.72 -3.27 -8.27
CA HIS A 23 -9.35 -1.87 -8.44
C HIS A 23 -10.60 -0.98 -8.55
N GLN A 24 -11.58 -1.39 -9.35
CA GLN A 24 -12.85 -0.69 -9.50
C GLN A 24 -13.58 -0.53 -8.15
N LEU A 25 -13.70 -1.62 -7.39
CA LEU A 25 -14.38 -1.62 -6.10
C LEU A 25 -13.64 -0.78 -5.05
N MET A 26 -12.31 -0.85 -5.01
CA MET A 26 -11.51 -0.05 -4.07
C MET A 26 -11.63 1.45 -4.34
N LEU A 27 -11.70 1.87 -5.61
CA LEU A 27 -11.96 3.26 -5.99
C LEU A 27 -13.38 3.69 -5.61
N ARG A 28 -14.39 2.88 -5.96
CA ARG A 28 -15.81 3.19 -5.71
C ARG A 28 -16.18 3.21 -4.24
N ALA A 29 -15.57 2.35 -3.42
CA ALA A 29 -15.78 2.32 -1.98
C ALA A 29 -15.04 3.45 -1.24
N GLY A 30 -14.23 4.27 -1.95
CA GLY A 30 -13.41 5.29 -1.32
C GLY A 30 -12.32 4.70 -0.43
N MET A 31 -11.71 3.58 -0.83
CA MET A 31 -10.59 2.96 -0.12
C MET A 31 -9.24 3.51 -0.58
N ILE A 32 -9.11 3.85 -1.85
CA ILE A 32 -7.89 4.41 -2.46
C ILE A 32 -8.23 5.56 -3.40
N ARG A 33 -7.25 6.43 -3.65
CA ARG A 33 -7.30 7.48 -4.67
C ARG A 33 -6.00 7.50 -5.44
N LYS A 34 -6.06 7.48 -6.77
CA LYS A 34 -4.88 7.56 -7.64
C LYS A 34 -4.21 8.94 -7.50
N LEU A 35 -2.90 8.93 -7.28
CA LEU A 35 -2.05 10.13 -7.27
C LEU A 35 -1.28 10.25 -8.59
N ALA A 36 -0.68 9.16 -9.05
CA ALA A 36 0.01 9.02 -10.33
C ALA A 36 -0.04 7.56 -10.80
N ALA A 37 0.56 7.23 -11.94
CA ALA A 37 0.66 5.84 -12.40
C ALA A 37 1.35 4.97 -11.34
N GLY A 38 0.68 3.90 -10.90
CA GLY A 38 1.18 3.00 -9.84
C GLY A 38 1.20 3.58 -8.42
N LEU A 39 0.79 4.84 -8.21
CA LEU A 39 0.86 5.52 -6.91
C LEU A 39 -0.54 5.91 -6.42
N TYR A 40 -0.87 5.47 -5.21
CA TYR A 40 -2.20 5.63 -4.61
C TYR A 40 -2.12 6.16 -3.18
N THR A 41 -3.05 7.05 -2.85
CA THR A 41 -3.34 7.45 -1.47
C THR A 41 -4.33 6.47 -0.87
N TRP A 42 -3.98 5.88 0.26
CA TRP A 42 -4.90 5.07 1.07
C TRP A 42 -5.83 5.97 1.87
N LEU A 43 -7.13 5.93 1.56
CA LEU A 43 -8.16 6.65 2.30
C LEU A 43 -8.48 5.90 3.60
N PRO A 44 -9.18 6.53 4.58
CA PRO A 44 -9.30 5.95 5.91
C PRO A 44 -9.84 4.51 5.95
N MET A 45 -10.81 4.18 5.10
CA MET A 45 -11.33 2.80 5.02
C MET A 45 -10.28 1.81 4.53
N GLY A 46 -9.56 2.16 3.44
CA GLY A 46 -8.49 1.34 2.90
C GLY A 46 -7.33 1.17 3.88
N LEU A 47 -6.89 2.26 4.52
CA LEU A 47 -5.81 2.22 5.50
C LEU A 47 -6.14 1.34 6.72
N ARG A 48 -7.40 1.36 7.19
CA ARG A 48 -7.85 0.45 8.27
C ARG A 48 -7.78 -1.01 7.85
N THR A 49 -8.15 -1.34 6.62
CA THR A 49 -8.04 -2.71 6.10
C THR A 49 -6.57 -3.12 5.93
N LEU A 50 -5.73 -2.25 5.36
CA LEU A 50 -4.29 -2.47 5.22
C LEU A 50 -3.64 -2.81 6.58
N ARG A 51 -3.90 -2.00 7.61
CA ARG A 51 -3.38 -2.23 8.97
C ARG A 51 -3.86 -3.53 9.60
N LYS A 52 -5.04 -4.03 9.24
CA LYS A 52 -5.50 -5.35 9.72
C LYS A 52 -4.67 -6.47 9.12
N VAL A 53 -4.40 -6.39 7.82
CA VAL A 53 -3.55 -7.37 7.11
C VAL A 53 -2.13 -7.31 7.67
N GLU A 54 -1.56 -6.11 7.77
CA GLU A 54 -0.23 -5.87 8.37
C GLU A 54 -0.12 -6.50 9.76
N ARG A 55 -1.13 -6.30 10.62
CA ARG A 55 -1.14 -6.88 11.96
C ARG A 55 -1.12 -8.41 11.93
N ILE A 56 -1.91 -9.05 11.06
CA ILE A 56 -1.92 -10.52 10.94
C ILE A 56 -0.53 -11.02 10.53
N VAL A 57 0.09 -10.38 9.53
CA VAL A 57 1.44 -10.74 9.10
C VAL A 57 2.43 -10.61 10.26
N ARG A 58 2.40 -9.49 11.00
CA ARG A 58 3.26 -9.28 12.17
C ARG A 58 3.06 -10.35 13.24
N GLU A 59 1.81 -10.65 13.59
CA GLU A 59 1.47 -11.68 14.58
C GLU A 59 2.03 -13.06 14.19
N GLU A 60 1.99 -13.43 12.91
CA GLU A 60 2.56 -14.70 12.44
C GLU A 60 4.09 -14.68 12.39
N MET A 61 4.70 -13.56 12.00
CA MET A 61 6.16 -13.40 12.01
C MET A 61 6.73 -13.48 13.43
N ASP A 62 6.09 -12.83 14.40
CA ASP A 62 6.46 -12.90 15.82
C ASP A 62 6.37 -14.33 16.35
N LYS A 63 5.31 -15.07 16.01
CA LYS A 63 5.16 -16.50 16.37
C LYS A 63 6.28 -17.37 15.81
N SER A 64 6.81 -17.02 14.64
CA SER A 64 7.95 -17.72 14.02
C SER A 64 9.31 -17.34 14.60
N GLY A 65 9.37 -16.36 15.52
CA GLY A 65 10.61 -15.88 16.14
C GLY A 65 11.37 -14.81 15.33
N ALA A 66 10.73 -14.22 14.32
CA ALA A 66 11.31 -13.09 13.59
C ALA A 66 11.38 -11.83 14.48
N GLN A 67 12.30 -10.90 14.15
CA GLN A 67 12.42 -9.59 14.82
C GLN A 67 12.22 -8.49 13.79
N GLU A 68 11.21 -7.64 13.99
CA GLU A 68 10.87 -6.56 13.06
C GLU A 68 11.85 -5.37 13.19
N VAL A 69 12.28 -4.83 12.05
CA VAL A 69 13.07 -3.59 11.94
C VAL A 69 12.48 -2.68 10.86
N LEU A 70 12.64 -1.35 11.01
CA LEU A 70 12.22 -0.36 10.02
C LEU A 70 13.44 0.31 9.40
N MET A 71 13.70 0.01 8.12
CA MET A 71 14.82 0.57 7.36
C MET A 71 14.39 1.77 6.52
N PRO A 72 15.30 2.71 6.20
CA PRO A 72 15.01 3.82 5.29
C PRO A 72 14.78 3.31 3.86
N ALA A 73 13.82 3.94 3.17
CA ALA A 73 13.52 3.64 1.77
C ALA A 73 14.61 4.16 0.81
N VAL A 74 15.25 5.29 1.14
CA VAL A 74 16.40 5.83 0.41
C VAL A 74 17.67 5.21 0.98
N GLN A 75 18.51 4.65 0.12
CA GLN A 75 19.72 3.92 0.51
C GLN A 75 20.94 4.42 -0.26
N PRO A 76 22.15 4.36 0.33
CA PRO A 76 23.40 4.66 -0.39
C PRO A 76 23.59 3.71 -1.59
N ALA A 77 24.08 4.24 -2.70
CA ALA A 77 24.28 3.48 -3.93
C ALA A 77 25.37 2.40 -3.78
N GLU A 78 26.34 2.63 -2.89
CA GLU A 78 27.48 1.75 -2.63
C GLU A 78 27.02 0.34 -2.22
N LEU A 79 25.95 0.22 -1.41
CA LEU A 79 25.38 -1.07 -0.99
C LEU A 79 24.82 -1.87 -2.17
N TRP A 80 24.28 -1.18 -3.17
CA TRP A 80 23.71 -1.81 -4.36
C TRP A 80 24.81 -2.22 -5.34
N GLN A 81 25.87 -1.42 -5.44
CA GLN A 81 27.06 -1.74 -6.24
C GLN A 81 27.82 -2.93 -5.66
N GLU A 82 28.01 -2.98 -4.34
CA GLU A 82 28.68 -4.09 -3.64
C GLU A 82 28.00 -5.44 -3.93
N SER A 83 26.66 -5.46 -3.91
CA SER A 83 25.89 -6.67 -4.24
C SER A 83 25.78 -6.97 -5.74
N GLY A 84 26.30 -6.10 -6.62
CA GLY A 84 26.18 -6.19 -8.09
C GLY A 84 24.76 -5.91 -8.63
N ARG A 85 23.79 -5.60 -7.76
CA ARG A 85 22.38 -5.38 -8.16
C ARG A 85 22.13 -4.02 -8.78
N TRP A 86 23.06 -3.07 -8.61
CA TRP A 86 22.97 -1.77 -9.26
C TRP A 86 22.80 -1.90 -10.78
N THR A 87 23.62 -2.69 -11.47
CA THR A 87 23.52 -2.85 -12.93
C THR A 87 22.30 -3.69 -13.36
N GLN A 88 21.82 -4.59 -12.51
CA GLN A 88 20.70 -5.47 -12.83
C GLN A 88 19.34 -4.76 -12.73
N TYR A 89 19.20 -3.82 -11.78
CA TYR A 89 17.94 -3.15 -11.46
C TYR A 89 17.96 -1.63 -11.65
N GLY A 90 19.14 -1.00 -11.60
CA GLY A 90 19.31 0.46 -11.62
C GLY A 90 19.41 1.07 -13.02
N GLY A 91 19.66 0.26 -14.05
CA GLY A 91 19.91 0.69 -15.42
C GLY A 91 21.38 0.81 -15.76
#